data_AF-A0A9E3RP71-F1
#
_entry.id   AF-A0A9E3RP71-F1
#
_cell.length_a   1.000
_cell.length_b   1.000
_cell.length_c   1.000
_cell.angle_alpha   90.00
_cell.angle_beta   90.00
_cell.angle_gamma   90.00
#
_symmetry.space_group_name_H-M   'P 1'
#
loop_
_entity.id
_entity.type
_entity.pdbx_description
1 polymer ?
#
loop_
_entity_poly.entity_id
_entity_poly.type
_entity_poly.pdbx_seq_one_letter_code
_entity_poly.pdbx_strand_id
1 'polypeptide(L)'
;MNTMHVSIGLRIGTMVLDHFIMTFITVIFAIPFVAELSMNLLANKENSTPTIGFEIGIGMYIACLGYALYFCKDAINGRSPAKRILKLQVVNAGNGEVATPIRCLVRNLTCIIWPIEVIVALIRPERRLGDLIAGTRIENFDPDKHVTKVSIPQVLISIIISYALVVVGMHLYAQLYNSLLGL
;
A
#
# COMPACT_ATOMS: atom_id res chain seq x y z
N MET A 1 -3.10 -31.66 -9.41
CA MET A 1 -3.63 -30.29 -9.68
C MET A 1 -2.55 -29.52 -10.41
N ASN A 2 -2.80 -29.12 -11.65
CA ASN A 2 -1.84 -28.38 -12.46
C ASN A 2 -1.80 -26.93 -11.93
N THR A 3 -0.90 -26.62 -11.01
CA THR A 3 -0.64 -25.23 -10.58
C THR A 3 0.02 -24.52 -11.76
N MET A 4 -0.79 -23.92 -12.64
CA MET A 4 -0.26 -23.11 -13.74
C MET A 4 0.59 -22.00 -13.14
N HIS A 5 1.90 -22.09 -13.41
CA HIS A 5 2.93 -21.20 -12.92
C HIS A 5 2.65 -19.77 -13.42
N VAL A 6 2.40 -18.84 -12.50
CA VAL A 6 2.29 -17.41 -12.83
C VAL A 6 3.61 -16.96 -13.42
N SER A 7 3.59 -16.47 -14.67
CA SER A 7 4.83 -16.05 -15.34
C SER A 7 5.44 -14.82 -14.64
N ILE A 8 6.77 -14.70 -14.72
CA ILE A 8 7.52 -13.55 -14.19
C ILE A 8 6.96 -12.24 -14.74
N GLY A 9 6.74 -12.19 -16.05
CA GLY A 9 6.17 -11.01 -16.73
C GLY A 9 4.79 -10.65 -16.21
N LEU A 10 3.93 -11.64 -15.97
CA LEU A 10 2.60 -11.41 -15.40
C LEU A 10 2.72 -10.85 -13.99
N ARG A 11 3.59 -11.41 -13.14
CA ARG A 11 3.83 -10.94 -11.76
C ARG A 11 4.33 -9.49 -11.73
N ILE A 12 5.34 -9.16 -12.53
CA ILE A 12 5.87 -7.79 -12.61
C ILE A 12 4.80 -6.85 -13.18
N GLY A 13 4.07 -7.30 -14.20
CA GLY A 13 2.95 -6.58 -14.78
C GLY A 13 1.88 -6.20 -13.76
N THR A 14 1.47 -7.13 -12.88
CA THR A 14 0.53 -6.78 -11.79
C THR A 14 1.16 -5.79 -10.81
N MET A 15 2.45 -5.91 -10.49
CA MET A 15 3.11 -5.01 -9.53
C MET A 15 3.17 -3.58 -10.06
N VAL A 16 3.54 -3.41 -11.33
CA VAL A 16 3.58 -2.11 -12.01
C VAL A 16 2.17 -1.53 -12.17
N LEU A 17 1.21 -2.34 -12.63
CA LEU A 17 -0.17 -1.87 -12.82
C LEU A 17 -0.83 -1.47 -11.49
N ASP A 18 -0.59 -2.23 -10.42
CA ASP A 18 -1.05 -1.86 -9.08
C ASP A 18 -0.41 -0.55 -8.61
N HIS A 19 0.89 -0.36 -8.86
CA HIS A 19 1.58 0.87 -8.48
C HIS A 19 1.00 2.07 -9.23
N PHE A 20 0.78 1.95 -10.54
CA PHE A 20 0.17 2.99 -11.35
C PHE A 20 -1.23 3.35 -10.86
N ILE A 21 -2.15 2.38 -10.78
CA ILE A 21 -3.55 2.61 -10.36
C ILE A 21 -3.61 3.21 -8.96
N MET A 22 -2.86 2.65 -8.00
CA MET A 22 -2.92 3.13 -6.63
C MET A 22 -2.27 4.51 -6.47
N THR A 23 -1.27 4.86 -7.27
CA THR A 23 -0.72 6.23 -7.28
C THR A 23 -1.76 7.26 -7.71
N PHE A 24 -2.59 7.01 -8.74
CA PHE A 24 -3.69 7.92 -9.07
C PHE A 24 -4.67 8.09 -7.91
N ILE A 25 -5.02 6.99 -7.25
CA ILE A 25 -5.91 7.03 -6.08
C ILE A 25 -5.28 7.88 -4.98
N THR A 26 -4.02 7.63 -4.62
CA THR A 26 -3.31 8.39 -3.58
C THR A 26 -3.18 9.87 -3.95
N VAL A 27 -2.95 10.22 -5.22
CA VAL A 27 -2.92 11.61 -5.68
C VAL A 27 -4.25 12.31 -5.44
N ILE A 28 -5.39 11.66 -5.72
CA ILE A 28 -6.71 12.25 -5.46
C ILE A 28 -6.87 12.62 -3.98
N PHE A 29 -6.44 11.73 -3.07
CA PHE A 29 -6.45 12.01 -1.62
C PHE A 29 -5.42 13.06 -1.19
N ALA A 30 -4.35 13.28 -1.97
CA ALA A 30 -3.33 14.28 -1.68
C ALA A 30 -3.71 15.70 -2.15
N ILE A 31 -4.75 15.86 -3.00
CA ILE A 31 -5.18 17.17 -3.51
C ILE A 31 -5.47 18.18 -2.38
N PRO A 32 -6.25 17.85 -1.33
CA PRO A 32 -6.52 18.78 -0.24
C PRO A 32 -5.25 19.24 0.48
N PHE A 33 -4.30 18.33 0.70
CA PHE A 33 -3.00 18.65 1.29
C PHE A 33 -2.20 19.63 0.41
N VAL A 34 -2.11 19.35 -0.89
CA VAL A 34 -1.38 20.24 -1.83
C VAL A 34 -2.03 21.61 -1.92
N ALA A 35 -3.36 21.68 -1.93
CA ALA A 35 -4.10 22.94 -1.93
C ALA A 35 -3.84 23.74 -0.65
N GLU A 36 -3.92 23.10 0.51
CA GLU A 36 -3.66 23.71 1.81
C GLU A 36 -2.21 24.22 1.91
N LEU A 37 -1.24 23.39 1.52
CA LEU A 37 0.17 23.77 1.46
C LEU A 37 0.38 25.00 0.55
N SER A 38 -0.24 25.01 -0.62
CA SER A 38 -0.13 26.12 -1.58
C SER A 38 -0.69 27.42 -1.00
N MET A 39 -1.86 27.36 -0.36
CA MET A 39 -2.48 28.53 0.27
C MET A 39 -1.63 29.07 1.43
N ASN A 40 -1.08 28.20 2.27
CA ASN A 40 -0.21 28.59 3.38
C ASN A 40 1.10 29.24 2.89
N LEU A 41 1.71 28.70 1.81
CA LEU A 41 2.92 29.28 1.22
C LEU A 41 2.66 30.67 0.61
N LEU A 42 1.49 30.88 -0.01
CA LEU A 42 1.10 32.18 -0.55
C LEU A 42 0.81 33.20 0.55
N ALA A 43 0.16 32.78 1.64
CA ALA A 43 -0.21 33.64 2.76
C ALA A 43 0.98 34.06 3.62
N ASN A 44 1.95 33.17 3.85
CA ASN A 44 3.06 33.38 4.81
C ASN A 44 4.32 34.01 4.19
N LYS A 45 4.23 34.59 3.00
CA LYS A 45 5.38 35.13 2.23
C LYS A 45 6.16 36.25 2.96
N GLU A 46 5.64 36.82 4.05
CA GLU A 46 6.30 37.90 4.78
C GLU A 46 7.02 37.54 6.10
N ASN A 47 6.77 36.40 6.79
CA ASN A 47 7.26 36.27 8.18
C ASN A 47 7.59 34.86 8.72
N SER A 48 7.88 33.81 7.93
CA SER A 48 8.14 32.49 8.55
C SER A 48 9.25 31.69 7.89
N THR A 49 10.25 31.33 8.72
CA THR A 49 11.10 30.16 8.50
C THR A 49 10.23 28.94 8.23
N PRO A 50 10.53 28.11 7.21
CA PRO A 50 9.73 26.93 6.90
C PRO A 50 10.01 25.84 7.94
N THR A 51 9.39 25.94 9.12
CA THR A 51 9.27 24.80 10.01
C THR A 51 8.31 23.82 9.38
N ILE A 52 8.75 22.58 9.11
CA ILE A 52 7.82 21.47 8.86
C ILE A 52 7.22 21.10 10.21
N GLY A 53 6.38 21.99 10.73
CA GLY A 53 5.66 21.82 11.97
C GLY A 53 4.46 20.91 11.78
N PHE A 54 4.03 20.29 12.86
CA PHE A 54 2.83 19.46 12.98
C PHE A 54 1.50 20.22 12.69
N GLU A 55 1.55 21.51 12.33
CA GLU A 55 0.39 22.34 12.01
C GLU A 55 -0.13 22.17 10.57
N ILE A 56 0.27 21.09 9.89
CA ILE A 56 -0.29 20.76 8.58
C ILE A 56 -1.70 20.22 8.82
N GLY A 57 -2.71 20.96 8.39
CA GLY A 57 -4.11 20.72 8.74
C GLY A 57 -4.73 19.49 8.08
N ILE A 58 -6.06 19.51 8.03
CA ILE A 58 -6.88 18.32 7.71
C ILE A 58 -6.51 17.68 6.37
N GLY A 59 -5.94 18.43 5.42
CA GLY A 59 -5.49 17.91 4.14
C GLY A 59 -4.45 16.79 4.28
N MET A 60 -3.51 16.90 5.24
CA MET A 60 -2.48 15.89 5.47
C MET A 60 -3.07 14.55 5.92
N TYR A 61 -4.03 14.58 6.84
CA TYR A 61 -4.71 13.39 7.32
C TYR A 61 -5.49 12.69 6.21
N ILE A 62 -6.11 13.47 5.31
CA ILE A 62 -6.76 12.92 4.10
C ILE A 62 -5.72 12.28 3.16
N ALA A 63 -4.56 12.91 2.97
CA ALA A 63 -3.47 12.32 2.18
C ALA A 63 -2.96 11.00 2.79
N CYS A 64 -2.80 10.94 4.12
CA CYS A 64 -2.44 9.73 4.85
C CYS A 64 -3.45 8.58 4.62
N LEU A 65 -4.75 8.90 4.48
CA LEU A 65 -5.76 7.91 4.13
C LEU A 65 -5.51 7.31 2.75
N GLY A 66 -5.12 8.13 1.75
CA GLY A 66 -4.73 7.65 0.43
C GLY A 66 -3.58 6.62 0.46
N TYR A 67 -2.56 6.86 1.29
CA TYR A 67 -1.48 5.90 1.50
C TYR A 67 -1.92 4.66 2.29
N ALA A 68 -2.80 4.81 3.28
CA ALA A 68 -3.34 3.66 4.01
C ALA A 68 -4.11 2.71 3.08
N LEU A 69 -4.93 3.26 2.18
CA LEU A 69 -5.62 2.49 1.15
C LEU A 69 -4.65 1.83 0.17
N TYR A 70 -3.52 2.47 -0.14
CA TYR A 70 -2.45 1.86 -0.96
C TYR A 70 -1.96 0.55 -0.34
N PHE A 71 -1.64 0.53 0.95
CA PHE A 71 -1.19 -0.68 1.63
C PHE A 71 -2.30 -1.71 1.77
N CYS A 72 -3.55 -1.29 1.91
CA CYS A 72 -4.71 -2.17 1.98
C CYS A 72 -5.31 -2.56 0.61
N LYS A 73 -4.65 -2.28 -0.53
CA LYS A 73 -5.22 -2.51 -1.87
C LYS A 73 -5.73 -3.94 -2.12
N ASP A 74 -5.10 -4.94 -1.51
CA ASP A 74 -5.46 -6.36 -1.63
C ASP A 74 -6.36 -6.88 -0.49
N ALA A 75 -6.80 -6.03 0.43
CA ALA A 75 -7.55 -6.44 1.63
C ALA A 75 -8.88 -7.13 1.29
N ILE A 76 -9.48 -6.81 0.15
CA ILE A 76 -10.73 -7.38 -0.30
C ILE A 76 -10.43 -8.61 -1.16
N ASN A 77 -10.71 -9.80 -0.63
CA ASN A 77 -10.54 -11.09 -1.31
C ASN A 77 -9.11 -11.40 -1.78
N GLY A 78 -8.08 -10.78 -1.22
CA GLY A 78 -6.71 -10.97 -1.71
C GLY A 78 -6.53 -10.45 -3.14
N ARG A 79 -7.32 -9.45 -3.55
CA ARG A 79 -7.30 -8.92 -4.92
C ARG A 79 -7.27 -7.39 -4.92
N SER A 80 -6.18 -6.84 -5.40
CA SER A 80 -6.07 -5.42 -5.78
C SER A 80 -6.75 -5.12 -7.13
N PRO A 81 -6.90 -3.83 -7.50
CA PRO A 81 -7.43 -3.45 -8.80
C PRO A 81 -6.74 -4.15 -9.98
N ALA A 82 -5.39 -4.20 -10.02
CA ALA A 82 -4.68 -4.87 -11.11
C ALA A 82 -4.96 -6.38 -11.13
N LYS A 83 -5.02 -7.03 -9.95
CA LYS A 83 -5.29 -8.46 -9.85
C LYS A 83 -6.73 -8.82 -10.21
N ARG A 84 -7.67 -7.89 -10.06
CA ARG A 84 -9.03 -8.04 -10.59
C ARG A 84 -9.00 -8.10 -12.12
N ILE A 85 -8.30 -7.15 -12.75
CA ILE A 85 -8.15 -7.07 -14.22
C ILE A 85 -7.45 -8.32 -14.77
N LEU A 86 -6.35 -8.73 -14.14
CA LEU A 86 -5.51 -9.84 -14.59
C LEU A 86 -5.99 -11.23 -14.14
N LYS A 87 -7.16 -11.33 -13.48
CA LYS A 87 -7.71 -12.59 -12.93
C LYS A 87 -6.73 -13.33 -12.02
N LEU A 88 -6.04 -12.60 -11.16
CA LEU A 88 -5.13 -13.13 -10.15
C LEU A 88 -5.70 -12.97 -8.75
N GLN A 89 -5.18 -13.76 -7.82
CA GLN A 89 -5.52 -13.71 -6.41
C GLN A 89 -4.32 -14.05 -5.53
N VAL A 90 -4.33 -13.48 -4.33
CA VAL A 90 -3.35 -13.74 -3.30
C VAL A 90 -3.89 -14.78 -2.34
N VAL A 91 -3.14 -15.86 -2.19
CA VAL A 91 -3.50 -16.98 -1.34
C VAL A 91 -2.42 -17.23 -0.30
N ASN A 92 -2.81 -17.83 0.80
CA ASN A 92 -1.92 -18.32 1.84
C ASN A 92 -1.09 -19.49 1.29
N ALA A 93 0.23 -19.41 1.45
CA ALA A 93 1.15 -20.41 0.90
C ALA A 93 1.01 -21.79 1.59
N GLY A 94 0.52 -21.85 2.83
CA GLY A 94 0.41 -23.10 3.58
C GLY A 94 -0.84 -23.91 3.26
N ASN A 95 -2.00 -23.26 3.10
CA ASN A 95 -3.29 -23.95 2.92
C ASN A 95 -4.00 -23.63 1.59
N GLY A 96 -3.49 -22.68 0.79
CA GLY A 96 -4.10 -22.28 -0.49
C GLY A 96 -5.38 -21.46 -0.37
N GLU A 97 -5.81 -21.11 0.84
CA GLU A 97 -6.98 -20.25 1.04
C GLU A 97 -6.67 -18.79 0.71
N VAL A 98 -7.71 -17.99 0.46
CA VAL A 98 -7.59 -16.56 0.23
C VAL A 98 -6.85 -15.88 1.40
N ALA A 99 -5.85 -15.06 1.09
CA ALA A 99 -5.10 -14.36 2.12
C ALA A 99 -6.00 -13.39 2.90
N THR A 100 -5.86 -13.39 4.23
CA THR A 100 -6.62 -12.49 5.09
C THR A 100 -6.20 -11.03 4.87
N PRO A 101 -7.08 -10.05 5.15
CA PRO A 101 -6.76 -8.62 5.01
C PRO A 101 -5.46 -8.21 5.73
N ILE A 102 -5.23 -8.75 6.93
CA ILE A 102 -4.03 -8.46 7.73
C ILE A 102 -2.77 -9.02 7.06
N ARG A 103 -2.83 -10.23 6.49
CA ARG A 103 -1.70 -10.79 5.71
C ARG A 103 -1.44 -9.96 4.47
N CYS A 104 -2.49 -9.50 3.78
CA CYS A 104 -2.37 -8.60 2.64
C CYS A 104 -1.70 -7.27 3.04
N LEU A 105 -2.05 -6.70 4.20
CA LEU A 105 -1.40 -5.51 4.73
C LEU A 105 0.10 -5.74 4.96
N VAL A 106 0.47 -6.76 5.75
CA VAL A 106 1.88 -7.09 6.04
C VAL A 106 2.68 -7.27 4.75
N ARG A 107 2.10 -7.99 3.79
CA ARG A 107 2.68 -8.20 2.46
C ARG A 107 2.93 -6.89 1.73
N ASN A 108 2.02 -5.92 1.84
CA ASN A 108 2.10 -4.66 1.12
C ASN A 108 2.93 -3.59 1.82
N LEU A 109 3.23 -3.71 3.12
CA LEU A 109 4.16 -2.78 3.81
C LEU A 109 5.55 -2.78 3.14
N THR A 110 5.96 -3.90 2.55
CA THR A 110 7.20 -3.99 1.76
C THR A 110 7.18 -3.18 0.46
N CYS A 111 6.03 -2.64 0.03
CA CYS A 111 5.95 -1.76 -1.13
C CYS A 111 6.71 -0.43 -0.91
N ILE A 112 7.07 -0.07 0.32
CA ILE A 112 7.95 1.09 0.59
C ILE A 112 9.29 0.93 -0.14
N ILE A 113 9.78 -0.31 -0.26
CA ILE A 113 11.02 -0.67 -0.97
C ILE A 113 10.71 -1.34 -2.32
N TRP A 114 9.68 -0.86 -3.03
CA TRP A 114 9.19 -1.46 -4.27
C TRP A 114 10.26 -1.75 -5.34
N PRO A 115 11.26 -0.87 -5.62
CA PRO A 115 12.30 -1.19 -6.59
C PRO A 115 13.11 -2.44 -6.21
N ILE A 116 13.38 -2.63 -4.92
CA ILE A 116 14.04 -3.82 -4.40
C ILE A 116 13.13 -5.04 -4.57
N GLU A 117 11.83 -4.91 -4.30
CA GLU A 117 10.89 -6.01 -4.54
C GLU A 117 10.84 -6.46 -6.01
N VAL A 118 10.94 -5.53 -6.96
CA VAL A 118 10.98 -5.85 -8.40
C VAL A 118 12.23 -6.67 -8.72
N ILE A 119 13.39 -6.27 -8.20
CA ILE A 119 14.64 -7.03 -8.35
C ILE A 119 14.50 -8.44 -7.74
N VAL A 120 13.95 -8.53 -6.53
CA VAL A 120 13.72 -9.83 -5.87
C VAL A 120 12.75 -10.69 -6.69
N ALA A 121 11.69 -10.12 -7.25
CA ALA A 121 10.72 -10.84 -8.08
C ALA A 121 11.32 -11.36 -9.40
N LEU A 122 12.33 -10.67 -9.95
CA LEU A 122 13.09 -11.14 -11.11
C LEU A 122 13.97 -12.35 -10.77
N ILE A 123 14.57 -12.38 -9.58
CA ILE A 123 15.44 -13.48 -9.12
C ILE A 123 14.63 -14.66 -8.57
N ARG A 124 13.51 -14.39 -7.90
CA ARG A 124 12.61 -15.35 -7.23
C ARG A 124 11.16 -15.17 -7.73
N PRO A 125 10.81 -15.77 -8.89
CA PRO A 125 9.49 -15.61 -9.52
C PRO A 125 8.31 -16.04 -8.65
N GLU A 126 8.54 -17.04 -7.80
CA GLU A 126 7.46 -17.68 -7.05
C GLU A 126 6.91 -16.76 -5.95
N ARG A 127 7.80 -16.01 -5.28
CA ARG A 127 7.47 -15.20 -4.08
C ARG A 127 8.38 -13.97 -4.01
N ARG A 128 7.79 -12.77 -3.98
CA ARG A 128 8.51 -11.53 -3.67
C ARG A 128 8.76 -11.41 -2.17
N LEU A 129 9.53 -10.40 -1.76
CA LEU A 129 9.86 -10.17 -0.35
C LEU A 129 8.62 -10.09 0.55
N GLY A 130 7.61 -9.30 0.17
CA GLY A 130 6.35 -9.24 0.90
C GLY A 130 5.63 -10.58 1.00
N ASP A 131 5.69 -11.40 -0.06
CA ASP A 131 5.05 -12.72 -0.07
C ASP A 131 5.77 -13.71 0.87
N LEU A 132 7.10 -13.62 0.98
CA LEU A 132 7.91 -14.41 1.91
C LEU A 132 7.55 -14.07 3.36
N ILE A 133 7.53 -12.77 3.70
CA ILE A 133 7.21 -12.28 5.05
C ILE A 133 5.78 -12.63 5.45
N ALA A 134 4.81 -12.41 4.55
CA ALA A 134 3.40 -12.65 4.85
C ALA A 134 2.96 -14.12 4.73
N GLY A 135 3.85 -15.02 4.30
CA GLY A 135 3.47 -16.41 4.08
C GLY A 135 2.45 -16.59 2.95
N THR A 136 2.52 -15.77 1.89
CA THR A 136 1.56 -15.77 0.78
C THR A 136 2.21 -16.11 -0.57
N ARG A 137 1.39 -16.37 -1.58
CA ARG A 137 1.78 -16.48 -2.99
C ARG A 137 0.65 -15.97 -3.90
N ILE A 138 0.94 -15.80 -5.18
CA ILE A 138 -0.05 -15.39 -6.19
C ILE A 138 -0.46 -16.61 -7.01
N GLU A 139 -1.76 -16.77 -7.22
CA GLU A 139 -2.34 -17.79 -8.09
C GLU A 139 -3.38 -17.18 -9.04
N ASN A 140 -3.78 -17.95 -10.05
CA ASN A 140 -4.92 -17.59 -10.89
C ASN A 140 -6.20 -17.64 -10.05
N PHE A 141 -7.07 -16.65 -10.24
CA PHE A 141 -8.36 -16.60 -9.58
C PHE A 141 -9.27 -17.72 -10.10
N ASP A 142 -9.72 -18.58 -9.20
CA ASP A 142 -10.63 -19.69 -9.45
C ASP A 142 -11.94 -19.42 -8.68
N PRO A 143 -13.04 -19.05 -9.38
CA PRO A 143 -14.32 -18.73 -8.74
C PRO A 143 -14.89 -19.89 -7.92
N ASP A 144 -14.61 -21.13 -8.33
CA ASP A 144 -15.24 -22.33 -7.80
C ASP A 144 -14.50 -22.88 -6.58
N LYS A 145 -13.19 -22.64 -6.48
CA LYS A 145 -12.39 -23.06 -5.33
C LYS A 145 -12.48 -22.13 -4.13
N HIS A 146 -12.83 -20.87 -4.33
CA HIS A 146 -12.62 -19.84 -3.33
C HIS A 146 -13.89 -19.02 -3.11
N VAL A 147 -14.90 -19.65 -2.49
CA VAL A 147 -16.10 -18.96 -1.97
C VAL A 147 -15.67 -18.02 -0.85
N THR A 148 -15.49 -16.76 -1.21
CA THR A 148 -14.93 -15.71 -0.36
C THR A 148 -15.87 -15.33 0.78
N LYS A 149 -15.44 -15.51 2.04
CA LYS A 149 -15.97 -14.76 3.18
C LYS A 149 -15.02 -13.63 3.51
N VAL A 150 -15.24 -12.44 2.91
CA VAL A 150 -14.55 -11.23 3.35
C VAL A 150 -14.93 -10.97 4.80
N SER A 151 -13.96 -11.01 5.68
CA SER A 151 -14.12 -10.58 7.07
C SER A 151 -14.07 -9.05 7.11
N ILE A 152 -15.23 -8.39 6.99
CA ILE A 152 -15.36 -6.92 7.11
C ILE A 152 -14.60 -6.37 8.33
N PRO A 153 -14.68 -6.98 9.53
CA PRO A 153 -13.92 -6.51 10.69
C PRO A 153 -12.40 -6.52 10.46
N GLN A 154 -11.86 -7.54 9.79
CA GLN A 154 -10.42 -7.61 9.51
C GLN A 154 -10.00 -6.59 8.45
N VAL A 155 -10.86 -6.28 7.47
CA VAL A 155 -10.61 -5.21 6.50
C VAL A 155 -10.52 -3.87 7.23
N LEU A 156 -11.51 -3.56 8.08
CA LEU A 156 -11.52 -2.31 8.86
C LEU A 156 -10.30 -2.21 9.77
N ILE A 157 -9.97 -3.27 10.51
CA ILE A 157 -8.77 -3.32 11.36
C ILE A 157 -7.51 -3.10 10.53
N SER A 158 -7.41 -3.69 9.34
CA SER A 158 -6.24 -3.49 8.47
C SER A 158 -6.10 -2.04 8.01
N ILE A 159 -7.21 -1.39 7.64
CA ILE A 159 -7.20 0.02 7.26
C ILE A 159 -6.82 0.91 8.43
N ILE A 160 -7.37 0.67 9.62
CA ILE A 160 -7.06 1.43 10.85
C ILE A 160 -5.57 1.29 11.20
N ILE A 161 -5.04 0.05 11.22
CA ILE A 161 -3.61 -0.20 11.47
C ILE A 161 -2.76 0.51 10.42
N SER A 162 -3.10 0.38 9.15
CA SER A 162 -2.34 1.02 8.08
C SER A 162 -2.36 2.55 8.20
N TYR A 163 -3.50 3.13 8.54
CA TYR A 163 -3.64 4.57 8.72
C TYR A 163 -2.81 5.06 9.90
N ALA A 164 -2.90 4.37 11.04
CA ALA A 164 -2.09 4.69 12.22
C ALA A 164 -0.59 4.61 11.93
N LEU A 165 -0.13 3.56 11.22
CA LEU A 165 1.27 3.41 10.83
C LEU A 165 1.76 4.55 9.92
N VAL A 166 0.96 4.96 8.93
CA VAL A 166 1.30 6.07 8.03
C VAL A 166 1.38 7.39 8.80
N VAL A 167 0.39 7.67 9.65
CA VAL A 167 0.36 8.88 10.46
C VAL A 167 1.58 8.93 11.39
N VAL A 168 1.83 7.87 12.17
CA VAL A 168 2.99 7.80 13.07
C VAL A 168 4.30 7.93 12.29
N GLY A 169 4.45 7.23 11.16
CA GLY A 169 5.63 7.33 10.31
C GLY A 169 5.90 8.76 9.82
N MET A 170 4.85 9.49 9.41
CA MET A 170 4.97 10.89 9.03
C MET A 170 5.39 11.79 10.19
N HIS A 171 4.86 11.57 11.39
CA HIS A 171 5.22 12.36 12.57
C HIS A 171 6.69 12.15 12.96
N LEU A 172 7.14 10.89 12.97
CA LEU A 172 8.53 10.56 13.24
C LEU A 172 9.46 11.18 12.19
N TYR A 173 9.07 11.15 10.91
CA TYR A 173 9.82 11.80 9.85
C TYR A 173 9.93 13.32 10.06
N ALA A 174 8.82 13.99 10.39
CA ALA A 174 8.81 15.43 10.65
C ALA A 174 9.69 15.81 11.86
N GLN A 175 9.61 15.05 12.96
CA GLN A 175 10.45 15.25 14.14
C GLN A 175 11.94 15.07 13.84
N LEU A 176 12.28 14.01 13.10
CA LEU A 176 13.67 13.75 12.68
C LEU A 176 14.18 14.88 11.79
N TYR A 177 13.37 15.35 10.83
CA TYR A 177 13.71 16.46 9.95
C TYR A 177 13.99 17.76 10.73
N ASN A 178 13.13 18.12 11.68
CA ASN A 178 13.33 19.31 12.50
C ASN A 178 14.60 19.18 13.36
N SER A 179 14.84 18.01 13.95
CA SER A 179 16.06 17.72 14.72
C SER A 179 17.34 17.87 13.89
N LEU A 180 17.32 17.45 12.62
CA LEU A 180 18.46 17.58 11.69
C LEU A 180 18.73 19.03 11.30
N LEU A 181 17.71 19.88 11.26
CA LEU A 181 17.83 21.30 10.93
C LEU A 181 18.10 22.20 12.15
N GLY A 182 18.07 21.65 13.37
CA GLY A 182 18.20 22.42 14.60
C GLY A 182 16.99 23.33 14.86
N LEU A 183 15.80 22.95 14.35
CA LEU A 183 14.51 23.61 14.54
C LEU A 183 13.69 22.93 15.65
#